data_AF-A0A960G2Y3-F1
#
_entry.id   AF-A0A960G2Y3-F1
#
_cell.length_a   1.000
_cell.length_b   1.000
_cell.length_c   1.000
_cell.angle_alpha   90.00
_cell.angle_beta   90.00
_cell.angle_gamma   90.00
#
_symmetry.space_group_name_H-M   'P 1'
#
loop_
_entity.id
_entity.type
_entity.pdbx_description
1 polymer ?
#
loop_
_entity_poly.entity_id
_entity_poly.type
_entity_poly.pdbx_seq_one_letter_code
_entity_poly.pdbx_strand_id
1 'polypeptide(L)' 'MNDQPDAGPDSSPALTFGDLGLGPAMLKALRDVGYETPTAVQAETIPPLLAGHDVVGLAQTGTG' A
#
# COMPACT_ATOMS: atom_id res chain seq x y z
N MET A 1 14.16 -3.24 31.58
CA MET A 1 13.12 -3.30 30.54
C MET A 1 13.27 -2.08 29.63
N ASN A 2 14.09 -2.20 28.60
CA ASN A 2 14.06 -1.26 27.47
C ASN A 2 13.68 -2.13 26.27
N ASP A 3 12.40 -2.12 25.93
CA ASP A 3 11.83 -2.84 24.80
C ASP A 3 12.23 -2.07 23.54
N GLN A 4 13.31 -2.53 22.91
CA GLN A 4 13.78 -1.98 21.64
C GLN A 4 13.04 -2.76 20.54
N PRO A 5 12.20 -2.10 19.70
CA PRO A 5 11.58 -2.81 18.59
C PRO A 5 12.67 -3.19 17.59
N ASP A 6 12.75 -4.49 17.32
CA ASP A 6 13.68 -5.13 16.39
C ASP A 6 13.38 -4.63 14.96
N ALA A 7 14.11 -3.61 14.52
CA ALA A 7 14.13 -3.16 13.14
C ALA A 7 15.06 -4.09 12.35
N GLY A 8 14.52 -5.22 11.88
CA GLY A 8 15.19 -6.09 10.90
C GLY A 8 15.49 -5.33 9.60
N PRO A 9 16.69 -5.48 8.99
CA PRO A 9 17.10 -4.70 7.83
C PRO A 9 16.75 -5.42 6.52
N ASP A 10 15.53 -5.24 6.03
CA ASP A 10 15.23 -5.41 4.60
C ASP A 10 15.02 -4.03 3.97
N SER A 11 16.12 -3.31 3.85
CA SER A 11 16.22 -1.96 3.29
C SER A 11 16.10 -1.95 1.77
N SER A 12 14.91 -2.24 1.24
CA SER A 12 14.46 -1.73 -0.07
C SER A 12 13.31 -0.76 0.21
N PRO A 13 13.15 0.37 -0.51
CA PRO A 13 11.99 1.22 -0.29
C PRO A 13 10.75 0.41 -0.68
N ALA A 14 10.08 -0.17 0.32
CA ALA A 14 8.79 -0.80 0.15
C ALA A 14 7.85 0.28 -0.34
N LEU A 15 7.28 0.10 -1.53
CA LEU A 15 6.29 1.00 -2.09
C LEU A 15 5.18 1.17 -1.06
N THR A 16 4.89 2.39 -0.63
CA THR A 16 3.84 2.67 0.35
C THR A 16 2.58 3.18 -0.35
N PHE A 17 1.45 3.17 0.35
CA PHE A 17 0.23 3.81 -0.16
C PHE A 17 0.41 5.32 -0.45
N GLY A 18 1.36 5.98 0.23
CA GLY A 18 1.71 7.38 -0.03
C GLY A 18 2.32 7.60 -1.41
N ASP A 19 3.03 6.59 -1.93
CA ASP A 19 3.67 6.64 -3.25
C ASP A 19 2.68 6.42 -4.41
N LEU A 20 1.46 5.95 -4.10
CA LEU A 20 0.43 5.64 -5.09
C LEU A 20 -0.43 6.84 -5.50
N GLY A 21 -0.19 8.03 -4.95
CA GLY A 21 -0.94 9.24 -5.29
C GLY A 21 -2.32 9.34 -4.62
N LEU A 22 -2.54 8.61 -3.53
CA LEU A 22 -3.79 8.66 -2.77
C LEU A 22 -3.93 9.97 -1.99
N GLY A 23 -5.15 10.50 -1.93
CA GLY A 23 -5.46 11.70 -1.16
C GLY A 23 -5.28 11.51 0.37
N PRO A 24 -5.11 12.62 1.12
CA PRO A 24 -4.79 12.58 2.55
C PRO A 24 -5.86 11.89 3.41
N ALA A 25 -7.13 11.98 3.03
CA ALA A 25 -8.22 11.30 3.72
C ALA A 25 -8.14 9.78 3.58
N MET A 26 -7.80 9.27 2.39
CA MET A 26 -7.64 7.84 2.14
C MET A 26 -6.41 7.29 2.86
N LEU A 27 -5.28 7.99 2.79
CA LEU A 27 -4.08 7.63 3.54
C LEU A 27 -4.31 7.58 5.05
N LYS A 28 -5.13 8.51 5.59
CA LYS A 28 -5.53 8.46 6.99
C LYS A 28 -6.36 7.22 7.30
N ALA A 29 -7.37 6.92 6.49
CA ALA A 29 -8.21 5.74 6.69
C ALA A 29 -7.39 4.45 6.64
N LEU A 30 -6.46 4.32 5.69
CA LEU A 30 -5.57 3.18 5.57
C LEU A 30 -4.72 2.99 6.84
N ARG A 31 -4.12 4.07 7.35
CA ARG A 31 -3.37 4.03 8.62
C ARG A 31 -4.24 3.68 9.82
N ASP A 32 -5.44 4.24 9.92
CA ASP A 32 -6.36 3.98 11.02
C ASP A 32 -6.81 2.49 11.06
N VAL A 33 -6.81 1.82 9.90
CA VAL A 33 -7.09 0.37 9.79
C VAL A 33 -5.82 -0.50 9.91
N GLY A 34 -4.63 0.11 9.89
CA GLY A 34 -3.34 -0.60 10.00
C GLY A 34 -2.80 -1.13 8.67
N TYR A 35 -3.25 -0.59 7.54
CA TYR A 35 -2.67 -0.89 6.22
C TYR A 35 -1.45 0.01 5.96
N GLU A 36 -0.29 -0.62 5.90
CA GLU A 36 1.00 0.07 5.71
C GLU A 36 1.52 -0.07 4.27
N THR A 37 1.47 -1.28 3.73
CA THR A 37 2.03 -1.61 2.41
C THR A 37 0.93 -2.14 1.48
N PRO A 38 0.77 -1.57 0.28
CA PRO A 38 -0.13 -2.10 -0.74
C PRO A 38 0.31 -3.49 -1.19
N THR A 39 -0.66 -4.32 -1.54
CA THR A 39 -0.37 -5.59 -2.23
C THR A 39 0.13 -5.32 -3.66
N ALA A 40 0.77 -6.33 -4.27
CA ALA A 40 1.27 -6.20 -5.65
C ALA A 40 0.17 -5.77 -6.64
N VAL A 41 -1.04 -6.35 -6.52
CA VAL A 41 -2.17 -5.95 -7.38
C VAL A 41 -2.63 -4.53 -7.10
N GLN A 42 -2.67 -4.09 -5.84
CA GLN A 42 -3.06 -2.72 -5.50
C GLN A 42 -2.04 -1.70 -6.03
N ALA A 43 -0.75 -1.99 -5.88
CA ALA A 43 0.34 -1.16 -6.40
C ALA A 43 0.25 -0.94 -7.92
N GLU A 44 -0.13 -1.97 -8.67
CA GLU A 44 -0.27 -1.90 -10.13
C GLU A 44 -1.60 -1.29 -10.59
N THR A 45 -2.67 -1.46 -9.82
CA THR A 45 -4.03 -1.05 -10.24
C THR A 45 -4.44 0.33 -9.74
N ILE A 46 -3.95 0.79 -8.59
CA ILE A 46 -4.34 2.09 -8.02
C ILE A 46 -3.92 3.27 -8.92
N PRO A 47 -2.66 3.38 -9.40
CA PRO A 47 -2.27 4.50 -10.25
C PRO A 47 -3.10 4.65 -11.54
N PRO A 48 -3.34 3.60 -12.36
CA PRO A 48 -4.18 3.75 -13.55
C PRO A 48 -5.65 4.03 -13.22
N LEU A 49 -6.19 3.51 -12.10
CA LEU A 49 -7.54 3.86 -11.64
C LEU A 49 -7.64 5.35 -11.30
N LEU A 50 -6.66 5.91 -10.60
CA LEU A 50 -6.61 7.35 -10.28
C LEU A 50 -6.44 8.22 -11.54
N ALA A 51 -5.80 7.69 -12.59
CA ALA A 51 -5.70 8.34 -13.90
C ALA A 51 -7.01 8.27 -14.71
N GLY A 52 -8.05 7.59 -14.21
CA GLY A 52 -9.34 7.44 -14.89
C GLY A 52 -9.33 6.40 -16.01
N HIS A 53 -8.35 5.48 -16.01
CA HIS A 53 -8.30 4.38 -16.96
C HIS A 53 -9.12 3.19 -16.47
N ASP A 54 -9.67 2.43 -17.42
CA ASP A 54 -10.22 1.11 -17.13
C ASP A 54 -9.09 0.10 -16.86
N VAL A 55 -9.27 -0.75 -15.84
CA VAL A 55 -8.25 -1.67 -15.37
C VAL A 55 -8.82 -3.09 -15.28
N VAL A 56 -8.08 -4.07 -15.81
CA VAL A 56 -8.33 -5.50 -15.62
C VAL A 56 -7.16 -6.10 -14.87
N GLY A 57 -7.37 -6.49 -13.61
CA GLY A 57 -6.37 -7.12 -12.77
C GLY A 57 -6.57 -8.64 -12.66
N LEU A 58 -5.47 -9.40 -12.71
CA LEU A 58 -5.44 -10.82 -12.36
C LEU A 58 -4.69 -10.96 -11.04
N ALA A 59 -5.36 -11.45 -10.01
CA ALA A 59 -4.75 -11.67 -8.70
C ALA A 59 -5.34 -12.90 -8.02
N GLN A 60 -4.59 -13.47 -7.08
CA GLN A 60 -5.08 -14.53 -6.21
C GLN A 60 -6.14 -13.95 -5.24
N THR A 61 -7.14 -14.76 -4.88
CA THR A 61 -8.15 -14.35 -3.89
C THR A 61 -7.52 -13.96 -2.55
N GLY A 62 -8.08 -12.94 -1.89
CA GLY A 62 -7.60 -12.45 -0.59
C GLY A 62 -6.41 -11.49 -0.64
N THR A 63 -6.11 -10.90 -1.81
CA THR A 63 -5.00 -9.94 -2.02
C THR A 63 -5.48 -8.49 -2.19
N GLY A 64 -6.77 -8.22 -1.96
CA GLY A 64 -7.41 -6.92 -2.11
C GLY A 64 -7.83 -6.34 -0.77
#